data_AF-A0A9J6QTP9-F1
#
_entry.id   AF-A0A9J6QTP9-F1
#
_cell.length_a   1.000
_cell.length_b   1.000
_cell.length_c   1.000
_cell.angle_alpha   90.00
_cell.angle_beta   90.00
_cell.angle_gamma   90.00
#
_symmetry.space_group_name_H-M   'P 1'
#
loop_
_entity.id
_entity.type
_entity.pdbx_description
1 polymer ?
#
loop_
_entity_poly.entity_id
_entity_poly.type
_entity_poly.pdbx_seq_one_letter_code
_entity_poly.pdbx_strand_id
1 'polypeptide(L)'
;MSGLSMINELNDHTAKLAEGVHLMARYGKELAAAERDYKIALMQESLKLRDQGMPVTLIDKVVYGKCANERFKRDVAESMYKTAQENVNATKLRIRILDAQIGREWGMAGRAD
;
A
#
# COMPACT_ATOMS: atom_id res chain seq x y z
N MET A 1 -15.27 30.26 0.27
CA MET A 1 -14.04 30.05 -0.52
C MET A 1 -14.28 30.63 -1.89
N SER A 2 -13.27 31.21 -2.55
CA SER A 2 -13.41 31.59 -3.97
C SER A 2 -13.37 30.31 -4.82
N GLY A 3 -14.14 30.23 -5.91
CA GLY A 3 -14.13 29.08 -6.82
C GLY A 3 -12.74 28.73 -7.36
N LEU A 4 -11.86 29.74 -7.49
CA LEU A 4 -10.45 29.53 -7.85
C LEU A 4 -9.67 28.74 -6.78
N SER A 5 -9.98 28.96 -5.50
CA SER A 5 -9.36 28.23 -4.38
C SER A 5 -9.70 26.74 -4.39
N MET A 6 -10.94 26.39 -4.76
CA MET A 6 -11.39 25.00 -4.79
C MET A 6 -10.81 24.24 -5.98
N ILE A 7 -10.67 24.91 -7.12
CA ILE A 7 -9.97 24.36 -8.30
C ILE A 7 -8.49 24.10 -7.97
N ASN A 8 -7.84 25.02 -7.26
CA ASN A 8 -6.46 24.80 -6.81
C ASN A 8 -6.37 23.61 -5.85
N GLU A 9 -7.27 23.48 -4.88
CA GLU A 9 -7.31 22.33 -3.96
C GLU A 9 -7.54 21.01 -4.72
N LEU A 10 -8.41 21.01 -5.74
CA LEU A 10 -8.64 19.85 -6.61
C LEU A 10 -7.37 19.44 -7.37
N ASN A 11 -6.66 20.41 -7.95
CA ASN A 11 -5.40 20.18 -8.65
C ASN A 11 -4.32 19.61 -7.71
N ASP A 12 -4.20 20.18 -6.51
CA ASP A 12 -3.27 19.69 -5.48
C ASP A 12 -3.57 18.24 -5.09
N HIS A 13 -4.84 17.89 -4.88
CA HIS A 13 -5.21 16.50 -4.57
C HIS A 13 -4.99 15.55 -5.75
N THR A 14 -5.12 16.03 -6.99
CA THR A 14 -4.82 15.24 -8.19
C THR A 14 -3.32 14.96 -8.30
N ALA A 15 -2.47 15.95 -8.00
CA ALA A 15 -1.02 15.75 -7.92
C ALA A 15 -0.65 14.75 -6.81
N LYS A 16 -1.22 14.91 -5.61
CA LYS A 16 -1.03 13.95 -4.49
C LYS A 16 -1.50 12.54 -4.84
N LEU A 17 -2.57 12.40 -5.62
CA LEU A 17 -3.04 11.09 -6.08
C LEU A 17 -2.01 10.42 -7.00
N ALA A 18 -1.43 11.17 -7.94
CA ALA A 18 -0.38 10.64 -8.81
C ALA A 18 0.85 10.18 -8.00
N GLU A 19 1.30 11.01 -7.05
CA GLU A 19 2.39 10.64 -6.13
C GLU A 19 2.05 9.39 -5.30
N GLY A 20 0.82 9.31 -4.77
CA GLY A 20 0.33 8.17 -4.01
C GLY A 20 0.35 6.87 -4.83
N VAL A 21 -0.01 6.93 -6.12
CA VAL A 21 0.07 5.77 -7.03
C VAL A 21 1.52 5.35 -7.26
N HIS A 22 2.45 6.29 -7.46
CA HIS A 22 3.88 5.97 -7.60
C HIS A 22 4.43 5.32 -6.33
N LEU A 23 4.06 5.83 -5.16
CA LEU A 23 4.46 5.28 -3.88
C LEU A 23 3.89 3.88 -3.66
N MET A 24 2.61 3.67 -3.98
CA MET A 24 1.96 2.36 -3.92
C MET A 24 2.66 1.35 -4.84
N ALA A 25 3.05 1.75 -6.06
CA ALA A 25 3.79 0.89 -6.98
C ALA A 25 5.18 0.50 -6.41
N ARG A 26 5.88 1.46 -5.76
CA ARG A 26 7.15 1.20 -5.10
C ARG A 26 6.99 0.17 -3.98
N TYR A 27 6.02 0.36 -3.08
CA TYR A 27 5.76 -0.60 -2.01
C TYR A 27 5.30 -1.97 -2.53
N GLY A 28 4.57 -2.01 -3.65
CA GLY A 28 4.24 -3.27 -4.31
C GLY A 28 5.48 -4.05 -4.75
N LYS A 29 6.47 -3.36 -5.31
CA LYS A 29 7.78 -3.97 -5.66
C LYS A 29 8.55 -4.42 -4.42
N GLU A 30 8.57 -3.61 -3.36
CA GLU A 30 9.23 -3.95 -2.09
C GLU A 30 8.60 -5.18 -1.43
N LEU A 31 7.26 -5.26 -1.39
CA LEU A 31 6.52 -6.41 -0.90
C LEU A 31 6.82 -7.67 -1.72
N ALA A 32 6.81 -7.57 -3.05
CA ALA A 32 7.13 -8.71 -3.92
C ALA A 32 8.57 -9.21 -3.70
N ALA A 33 9.53 -8.30 -3.51
CA ALA A 33 10.91 -8.67 -3.18
C ALA A 33 11.01 -9.35 -1.81
N ALA A 34 10.39 -8.77 -0.78
CA ALA A 34 10.41 -9.33 0.58
C ALA A 34 9.74 -10.71 0.66
N GLU A 35 8.63 -10.92 -0.04
CA GLU A 35 7.94 -12.23 -0.12
C GLU A 35 8.83 -13.28 -0.82
N ARG A 36 9.51 -12.91 -1.91
CA ARG A 36 10.47 -13.80 -2.58
C ARG A 36 11.60 -14.19 -1.62
N ASP A 37 12.21 -13.19 -0.97
CA ASP A 37 13.35 -13.41 -0.09
C ASP A 37 12.97 -14.26 1.13
N TYR A 38 11.79 -14.03 1.71
CA TYR A 38 11.21 -14.88 2.76
C TYR A 38 11.02 -16.33 2.31
N LYS A 39 10.44 -16.55 1.11
CA LYS A 39 10.24 -17.92 0.58
C LYS A 39 11.56 -18.65 0.33
N ILE A 40 12.56 -17.94 -0.18
CA ILE A 40 13.91 -18.50 -0.38
C ILE A 40 14.51 -18.90 0.97
N ALA A 41 14.47 -18.00 1.96
CA ALA A 41 14.99 -18.28 3.30
C ALA A 41 14.27 -19.46 3.97
N LEU A 42 12.94 -19.50 3.89
CA LEU A 42 12.12 -20.59 4.43
C LEU A 42 12.50 -21.94 3.82
N MET A 43 12.71 -21.98 2.50
CA MET A 43 13.11 -23.20 1.80
C MET A 43 14.54 -23.62 2.16
N GLN A 44 15.48 -22.67 2.19
CA GLN A 44 16.86 -22.95 2.56
C GLN A 44 16.96 -23.49 3.99
N GLU A 45 16.27 -22.88 4.96
CA GLU A 45 16.26 -23.35 6.34
C GLU A 45 15.56 -24.71 6.49
N SER A 46 14.45 -24.93 5.77
CA SER A 46 13.79 -26.25 5.73
C SER A 46 14.73 -27.35 5.24
N LEU A 47 15.47 -27.09 4.15
CA LEU A 47 16.41 -28.04 3.59
C LEU A 47 17.58 -28.32 4.53
N LYS A 48 18.13 -27.28 5.19
CA LYS A 48 19.20 -27.44 6.19
C LYS A 48 18.75 -28.29 7.37
N LEU A 49 17.55 -28.03 7.92
CA LEU A 49 17.03 -28.80 9.06
C LEU A 49 16.76 -30.27 8.68
N ARG A 50 16.30 -30.51 7.46
CA ARG A 50 16.11 -31.88 6.93
C ARG A 50 17.45 -32.61 6.80
N ASP A 51 18.47 -31.93 6.27
CA ASP A 51 19.82 -32.49 6.14
C ASP A 51 20.44 -32.83 7.50
N GLN A 52 20.11 -32.06 8.53
CA GLN A 52 20.46 -32.34 9.93
C GLN A 52 19.68 -33.51 10.56
N GLY A 53 18.84 -34.20 9.79
CA GLY A 53 18.06 -35.36 10.25
C GLY A 53 16.83 -35.01 11.08
N MET A 54 16.41 -33.74 11.11
CA MET A 54 15.20 -33.35 11.85
C MET A 54 13.94 -33.96 11.18
N PRO A 55 13.05 -34.61 11.95
CA PRO A 55 11.75 -35.07 11.43
C PRO A 55 10.93 -33.91 10.87
N VAL A 56 10.26 -34.11 9.74
CA VAL A 56 9.47 -33.08 9.03
C VAL A 56 8.44 -32.41 9.96
N THR A 57 7.79 -33.18 10.83
CA THR A 57 6.80 -32.68 11.80
C THR A 57 7.38 -31.70 12.83
N LEU A 58 8.69 -31.75 13.10
CA LEU A 58 9.39 -30.79 13.95
C LEU A 58 9.92 -29.60 13.16
N ILE A 59 10.34 -29.79 11.91
CA ILE A 59 10.77 -28.71 11.01
C ILE A 59 9.67 -27.67 10.88
N ASP A 60 8.44 -28.10 10.60
CA ASP A 60 7.28 -27.21 10.46
C ASP A 60 7.00 -26.38 11.72
N LYS A 61 7.39 -26.86 12.90
CA LYS A 61 7.21 -26.12 14.17
C LYS A 61 8.28 -25.06 14.41
N VAL A 62 9.48 -25.21 13.83
CA VAL A 62 10.64 -24.36 14.16
C VAL A 62 11.07 -23.45 13.01
N VAL A 63 10.83 -23.84 11.76
CA VAL A 63 11.34 -23.13 10.58
C VAL A 63 10.81 -21.69 10.50
N TYR A 64 9.58 -21.45 10.92
CA TYR A 64 9.01 -20.10 10.97
C TYR A 64 9.72 -19.19 11.97
N GLY A 65 10.26 -19.75 13.07
CA GLY A 65 11.08 -19.01 14.03
C GLY A 65 12.47 -18.71 13.48
N LYS A 66 13.04 -19.62 12.68
CA LYS A 66 14.34 -19.44 12.00
C LYS A 66 14.30 -18.32 10.97
N CYS A 67 13.17 -18.16 10.27
CA CYS A 67 12.96 -17.13 9.24
C CYS A 67 12.13 -15.94 9.74
N ALA A 68 12.09 -15.70 11.05
CA ALA A 68 11.23 -14.67 11.64
C ALA A 68 11.60 -13.25 11.17
N ASN A 69 12.88 -12.99 10.91
CA ASN A 69 13.35 -11.68 10.45
C ASN A 69 12.87 -11.36 9.02
N GLU A 70 12.99 -12.32 8.11
CA GLU A 70 12.53 -12.19 6.73
C GLU A 70 11.01 -12.08 6.68
N ARG A 71 10.32 -12.88 7.51
CA ARG A 71 8.87 -12.79 7.67
C ARG A 71 8.44 -11.40 8.17
N PHE A 72 9.14 -10.87 9.18
CA PHE A 72 8.87 -9.53 9.68
C PHE A 72 9.03 -8.46 8.60
N LYS A 73 10.11 -8.51 7.83
CA LYS A 73 10.34 -7.57 6.71
C LYS A 73 9.21 -7.62 5.68
N ARG A 74 8.76 -8.83 5.33
CA ARG A 74 7.61 -9.01 4.44
C ARG A 74 6.34 -8.41 5.04
N ASP A 75 6.04 -8.71 6.29
CA ASP A 75 4.81 -8.26 6.96
C ASP A 75 4.77 -6.72 7.06
N VAL A 76 5.93 -6.09 7.31
CA VAL A 76 6.07 -4.63 7.25
C VAL A 76 5.81 -4.11 5.84
N ALA A 77 6.43 -4.70 4.81
CA ALA A 77 6.20 -4.28 3.43
C ALA A 77 4.73 -4.44 3.00
N GLU A 78 4.05 -5.48 3.48
CA GLU A 78 2.62 -5.70 3.23
C GLU A 78 1.77 -4.62 3.89
N SER A 79 2.07 -4.28 5.14
CA SER A 79 1.41 -3.19 5.86
C SER A 79 1.59 -1.86 5.12
N MET A 80 2.80 -1.54 4.69
CA MET A 80 3.10 -0.31 3.93
C MET A 80 2.35 -0.25 2.60
N TYR A 81 2.29 -1.36 1.85
CA TYR A 81 1.53 -1.44 0.61
C TYR A 81 0.03 -1.20 0.85
N LYS A 82 -0.56 -1.85 1.86
CA LYS A 82 -1.98 -1.67 2.23
C LYS A 82 -2.27 -0.23 2.65
N THR A 83 -1.39 0.38 3.44
CA THR A 83 -1.52 1.79 3.85
C THR A 83 -1.47 2.74 2.65
N ALA A 84 -0.58 2.51 1.69
CA ALA A 84 -0.53 3.33 0.48
C ALA A 84 -1.77 3.13 -0.41
N GLN A 85 -2.28 1.91 -0.51
CA GLN A 85 -3.54 1.63 -1.20
C GLN A 85 -4.71 2.40 -0.57
N GLU A 86 -4.79 2.43 0.76
CA GLU A 86 -5.84 3.18 1.47
C GLU A 86 -5.67 4.69 1.31
N ASN A 87 -4.43 5.20 1.31
CA ASN A 87 -4.16 6.61 1.04
C ASN A 87 -4.63 7.04 -0.37
N VAL A 88 -4.37 6.21 -1.39
CA VAL A 88 -4.87 6.42 -2.76
C VAL A 88 -6.40 6.43 -2.78
N ASN A 89 -7.05 5.51 -2.06
CA ASN A 89 -8.51 5.46 -1.98
C ASN A 89 -9.12 6.69 -1.28
N ALA A 90 -8.55 7.10 -0.15
CA ALA A 90 -8.95 8.28 0.59
C ALA A 90 -8.79 9.55 -0.27
N THR A 91 -7.69 9.67 -1.01
CA THR A 91 -7.44 10.82 -1.91
C THR A 91 -8.45 10.86 -3.06
N LYS A 92 -8.77 9.71 -3.69
CA LYS A 92 -9.84 9.62 -4.70
C LYS A 92 -11.19 10.06 -4.14
N LEU A 93 -11.52 9.65 -2.92
CA LEU A 93 -12.78 10.06 -2.26
C LEU A 93 -12.80 11.58 -2.04
N ARG A 94 -11.69 12.17 -1.57
CA ARG A 94 -11.58 13.61 -1.37
C ARG A 94 -11.79 14.40 -2.66
N ILE A 95 -11.17 13.96 -3.77
CA ILE A 95 -11.35 14.53 -5.10
C ILE A 95 -12.83 14.53 -5.50
N ARG A 96 -13.54 13.39 -5.36
CA ARG A 96 -14.97 13.31 -5.70
C ARG A 96 -15.83 14.26 -4.87
N ILE A 97 -15.53 14.42 -3.58
CA ILE A 97 -16.25 15.34 -2.69
C ILE A 97 -16.04 16.79 -3.14
N LEU A 98 -14.79 17.18 -3.44
CA LEU A 98 -14.45 18.52 -3.91
C LEU A 98 -15.10 18.82 -5.27
N ASP A 99 -15.04 17.89 -6.21
CA ASP A 99 -15.67 18.02 -7.52
C ASP A 99 -17.19 18.23 -7.40
N ALA A 100 -17.85 17.46 -6.53
CA ALA A 100 -19.27 17.63 -6.24
C ALA A 100 -19.58 18.99 -5.56
N GLN A 101 -18.68 19.52 -4.74
CA GLN A 101 -18.83 20.85 -4.13
C GLN A 101 -18.71 21.96 -5.19
N ILE A 102 -17.67 21.89 -6.04
CA ILE A 102 -17.46 22.83 -7.15
C ILE A 102 -18.70 22.87 -8.06
N GLY A 103 -19.21 21.71 -8.47
CA GLY A 103 -20.40 21.63 -9.32
C GLY A 103 -21.64 22.27 -8.71
N ARG A 104 -21.84 22.16 -7.38
CA ARG A 104 -22.95 22.82 -6.68
C ARG A 104 -22.77 24.33 -6.64
N GLU A 105 -21.57 24.82 -6.31
CA GLU A 105 -21.33 26.26 -6.23
C GLU A 105 -21.49 26.94 -7.60
N TRP A 106 -21.03 26.31 -8.67
CA TRP A 106 -21.18 26.82 -10.03
C TRP A 106 -22.64 26.75 -10.51
N GLY A 107 -23.37 25.68 -10.17
CA GLY A 107 -24.79 25.53 -10.50
C GLY A 107 -25.72 26.50 -9.73
N MET A 108 -25.29 26.99 -8.56
CA MET A 108 -26.01 28.03 -7.81
C MET A 108 -25.67 29.44 -8.33
N ALA A 109 -24.46 29.66 -8.84
CA ALA A 109 -24.04 30.94 -9.40
C ALA A 109 -24.81 31.32 -10.68
N GLY A 110 -25.16 30.36 -11.54
CA GLY A 110 -25.94 30.60 -12.77
C GLY A 110 -27.46 30.59 -12.60
N ARG A 111 -27.96 30.68 -11.36
CA ARG A 111 -29.39 30.83 -11.03
C ARG A 111 -29.70 32.20 -10.39
N ALA A 112 -28.67 33.03 -10.20
CA ALA A 112 -28.76 34.33 -9.53
C ALA A 112 -28.93 35.49 -10.54
N ASP A 113 -29.13 35.15 -11.81
CA ASP A 113 -29.24 35.93 -13.02
C ASP A 113 -30.49 35.49 -13.80
#